data_AF-A0A836Z2P5-F1
#
_entry.id   AF-A0A836Z2P5-F1
#
_cell.length_a   1.000
_cell.length_b   1.000
_cell.length_c   1.000
_cell.angle_alpha   90.00
_cell.angle_beta   90.00
_cell.angle_gamma   90.00
#
_symmetry.space_group_name_H-M   'P 1'
#
loop_
_entity.id
_entity.type
_entity.pdbx_description
1 polymer ?
#
loop_
_entity_poly.entity_id
_entity_poly.type
_entity_poly.pdbx_seq_one_letter_code
_entity_poly.pdbx_strand_id
1 'polypeptide(L)'
;MGYAVGRICYATKEDATDVVMSQIPPSISADGSFHQFVKIGHAWTYNNQIIHLSLPECDNELYYQTGIHISGAVIVILASIWCASFIYKFIGKINSHDDED
;
A
#
# COMPACT_ATOMS: atom_id res chain seq x y z
N MET A 1 -11.98 9.44 -3.04
CA MET A 1 -11.27 9.25 -4.33
C MET A 1 -9.86 9.81 -4.23
N GLY A 2 -8.88 9.07 -4.76
CA GLY A 2 -7.47 9.43 -4.88
C GLY A 2 -6.94 9.11 -6.28
N TYR A 3 -5.63 9.14 -6.47
CA TYR A 3 -4.96 8.91 -7.75
C TYR A 3 -3.98 7.74 -7.67
N ALA A 4 -4.09 6.82 -8.62
CA ALA A 4 -3.24 5.63 -8.66
C ALA A 4 -1.92 5.91 -9.38
N VAL A 5 -0.82 5.54 -8.72
CA VAL A 5 0.51 5.44 -9.31
C VAL A 5 1.03 4.03 -9.08
N GLY A 6 1.05 3.23 -10.14
CA GLY A 6 1.35 1.81 -10.04
C GLY A 6 0.32 1.07 -9.17
N ARG A 7 0.76 0.58 -8.00
CA ARG A 7 -0.09 -0.13 -7.01
C ARG A 7 -0.43 0.70 -5.77
N ILE A 8 0.00 1.97 -5.72
CA ILE A 8 -0.20 2.86 -4.58
C ILE A 8 -1.23 3.92 -4.97
N CYS A 9 -2.13 4.22 -4.03
CA CYS A 9 -3.22 5.16 -4.22
C CYS A 9 -2.98 6.39 -3.34
N TYR A 10 -2.69 7.52 -3.98
CA TYR A 10 -2.37 8.78 -3.32
C TYR A 10 -3.62 9.62 -3.11
N ALA A 11 -3.67 10.40 -2.03
CA ALA A 11 -4.85 11.21 -1.71
C ALA A 11 -5.04 12.38 -2.69
N THR A 12 -3.95 13.01 -3.13
CA THR A 12 -3.99 14.18 -4.02
C THR A 12 -3.33 13.89 -5.37
N LYS A 13 -3.74 14.64 -6.40
CA LYS A 13 -3.15 14.55 -7.73
C LYS A 13 -1.69 15.03 -7.73
N GLU A 14 -1.38 16.00 -6.89
CA GLU A 14 -0.04 16.57 -6.77
C GLU A 14 0.94 15.54 -6.21
N ASP A 15 0.57 14.83 -5.14
CA ASP A 15 1.41 13.78 -4.55
C ASP A 15 1.67 12.64 -5.54
N ALA A 16 0.63 12.21 -6.25
CA ALA A 16 0.76 11.20 -7.31
C ALA A 16 1.69 11.67 -8.44
N THR A 17 1.58 12.94 -8.84
CA THR A 17 2.39 13.51 -9.92
C THR A 17 3.85 13.64 -9.51
N ASP A 18 4.13 14.08 -8.27
CA ASP A 18 5.50 14.16 -7.72
C ASP A 18 6.20 12.80 -7.70
N VAL A 19 5.48 11.74 -7.33
CA VAL A 19 6.03 10.38 -7.31
C VAL A 19 6.35 9.88 -8.71
N VAL A 20 5.49 10.14 -9.70
CA VAL A 20 5.79 9.75 -11.09
C VAL A 20 6.98 10.55 -11.62
N MET A 21 6.98 11.86 -11.42
CA MET A 21 8.01 12.75 -11.98
C MET A 21 9.39 12.53 -11.38
N SER A 22 9.46 12.23 -10.08
CA SER A 22 10.73 11.91 -9.40
C SER A 22 11.36 10.59 -9.86
N GLN A 23 10.62 9.72 -10.55
CA GLN A 23 11.14 8.45 -11.08
C GLN A 23 11.66 8.57 -12.52
N ILE A 24 11.42 9.69 -13.20
CA ILE A 24 11.84 9.85 -14.60
C ILE A 24 13.32 10.26 -14.62
N PRO A 25 14.20 9.46 -15.24
CA PRO A 25 15.60 9.82 -15.36
C PRO A 25 15.75 11.05 -16.28
N PRO A 26 16.70 11.96 -16.00
CA PRO A 26 17.00 13.05 -16.91
C PRO A 26 17.56 12.50 -18.23
N SER A 27 17.19 13.14 -19.34
CA SER A 27 17.65 12.76 -20.67
C SER A 27 18.69 13.76 -21.17
N ILE A 28 19.70 13.25 -21.87
CA ILE A 28 20.66 14.06 -22.63
C ILE A 28 20.18 14.03 -24.08
N SER A 29 19.81 15.20 -24.61
CA SER A 29 19.41 15.31 -26.01
C SER A 29 20.61 15.16 -26.94
N ALA A 30 20.34 14.88 -28.22
CA ALA A 30 21.37 14.69 -29.24
C ALA A 30 22.25 15.94 -29.48
N ASP A 31 21.81 17.10 -28.99
CA ASP A 31 22.54 18.38 -28.98
C ASP A 31 23.47 18.54 -27.77
N GLY A 32 23.54 17.55 -26.88
CA GLY A 32 24.35 17.58 -25.66
C GLY A 32 23.72 18.40 -24.53
N SER A 33 22.47 18.87 -24.69
CA SER A 33 21.77 19.60 -23.64
C SER A 33 21.13 18.65 -22.62
N PHE A 34 21.23 19.02 -21.35
CA PHE A 34 20.71 18.24 -20.23
C PHE A 34 19.27 18.66 -19.93
N HIS A 35 18.32 17.75 -20.16
CA HIS A 35 16.91 17.98 -19.86
C HIS A 35 16.51 17.22 -18.60
N GLN A 36 16.31 17.98 -17.52
CA GLN A 36 15.76 17.49 -16.27
C GLN A 36 14.36 18.04 -16.07
N PHE A 37 13.52 17.24 -15.43
CA PHE A 37 12.23 17.68 -14.92
C PHE A 37 12.47 18.55 -13.68
N VAL A 38 11.97 19.78 -13.69
CA VAL A 38 12.12 20.71 -12.56
C VAL A 38 10.73 21.09 -12.08
N LYS A 39 10.51 20.95 -10.77
CA LYS A 39 9.31 21.43 -10.10
C LYS A 39 9.47 22.92 -9.80
N ILE A 40 8.65 23.76 -10.44
CA ILE A 40 8.60 25.21 -10.19
C ILE A 40 7.25 25.50 -9.52
N GLY A 41 7.28 25.74 -8.20
CA GLY A 41 6.07 25.87 -7.39
C GLY A 41 5.31 24.54 -7.28
N HIS A 42 4.07 24.51 -7.78
CA HIS A 42 3.20 23.32 -7.78
C HIS A 42 3.20 22.55 -9.12
N ALA A 43 3.89 23.05 -10.14
CA ALA A 43 3.86 22.46 -11.48
C ALA A 43 5.23 21.87 -11.87
N TRP A 44 5.20 20.69 -12.50
CA TRP A 44 6.38 20.09 -13.12
C TRP A 44 6.57 20.67 -14.53
N THR A 45 7.79 21.09 -14.81
CA THR A 45 8.18 21.66 -16.10
C THR A 45 9.27 20.83 -16.76
N TYR A 46 9.16 20.68 -18.07
CA TYR A 46 10.18 20.07 -18.93
C TYR A 46 10.35 20.96 -20.16
N ASN A 47 11.57 21.45 -20.41
CA ASN A 47 11.84 22.39 -21.51
C ASN A 47 10.87 23.57 -21.57
N ASN A 48 10.59 24.17 -20.39
CA ASN A 48 9.67 25.31 -20.25
C ASN A 48 8.19 25.02 -20.59
N GLN A 49 7.82 23.74 -20.77
CA GLN A 49 6.44 23.29 -20.94
C GLN A 49 5.92 22.69 -19.63
N ILE A 50 4.69 23.05 -19.26
CA ILE A 50 4.00 22.53 -18.08
C ILE A 50 3.44 21.15 -18.42
N ILE A 51 3.74 20.16 -17.58
CA ILE A 51 3.26 18.80 -17.79
C ILE A 51 1.99 18.55 -16.98
N HIS A 52 0.94 18.11 -17.67
CA HIS A 52 -0.30 17.66 -17.05
C HIS A 52 -0.44 16.14 -17.19
N LEU A 53 -0.39 15.42 -16.07
CA LEU A 53 -0.58 13.97 -16.07
C LEU A 53 -2.06 13.62 -15.96
N SER A 54 -2.50 12.69 -16.81
CA SER A 54 -3.75 11.96 -16.63
C SER A 54 -3.47 10.72 -15.79
N LEU A 55 -3.65 10.85 -14.47
CA LEU A 55 -3.53 9.74 -13.53
C LEU A 55 -4.89 9.04 -13.40
N PRO A 56 -4.93 7.70 -13.39
CA PRO A 56 -6.18 6.98 -13.13
C PRO A 56 -6.66 7.27 -11.71
N GLU A 57 -7.98 7.39 -11.55
CA GLU A 57 -8.59 7.53 -10.24
C GLU A 57 -8.57 6.19 -9.50
N CYS A 58 -8.40 6.23 -8.19
CA CYS A 58 -8.40 5.07 -7.33
C CYS A 58 -9.21 5.34 -6.05
N ASP A 59 -9.88 4.30 -5.55
CA ASP A 59 -10.64 4.37 -4.31
C ASP A 59 -9.94 3.64 -3.17
N ASN A 60 -9.33 4.41 -2.26
CA ASN A 60 -8.70 3.90 -1.05
C ASN A 60 -9.68 3.16 -0.12
N GLU A 61 -10.95 3.59 -0.09
CA GLU A 61 -11.95 3.03 0.80
C GLU A 61 -12.25 1.58 0.42
N LEU A 62 -12.38 1.32 -0.89
CA LEU A 62 -12.64 -0.02 -1.41
C LEU A 62 -11.51 -1.00 -1.04
N TYR A 63 -10.25 -0.58 -1.17
CA TYR A 63 -9.10 -1.42 -0.80
C TYR A 63 -9.02 -1.65 0.72
N TYR A 64 -9.33 -0.63 1.51
CA TYR A 64 -9.33 -0.73 2.97
C TYR A 64 -10.40 -1.71 3.48
N GLN A 65 -11.64 -1.57 3.00
CA GLN A 65 -12.75 -2.45 3.35
C GLN A 65 -12.47 -3.90 2.95
N THR A 66 -11.94 -4.10 1.73
CA THR A 66 -11.54 -5.43 1.26
C THR A 66 -10.44 -6.03 2.14
N GLY A 67 -9.46 -5.22 2.56
CA GLY A 67 -8.42 -5.64 3.48
C GLY A 67 -8.95 -6.08 4.85
N ILE A 68 -9.90 -5.35 5.42
CA ILE A 68 -10.55 -5.71 6.69
C ILE A 68 -11.30 -7.04 6.55
N HIS A 69 -12.03 -7.26 5.47
CA HIS A 69 -12.78 -8.50 5.26
C HIS A 69 -11.86 -9.72 5.19
N ILE A 70 -10.78 -9.63 4.39
CA ILE A 70 -9.85 -10.74 4.22
C ILE A 70 -9.07 -11.01 5.51
N SER A 71 -8.53 -9.96 6.14
CA SER A 71 -7.77 -10.10 7.40
C SER A 71 -8.65 -10.60 8.54
N GLY A 72 -9.90 -10.11 8.63
CA GLY A 72 -10.87 -10.58 9.61
C GLY A 72 -11.15 -12.08 9.49
N ALA A 73 -11.36 -12.58 8.27
CA ALA A 73 -11.56 -14.01 8.04
C ALA A 73 -10.35 -14.84 8.48
N VAL A 74 -9.13 -14.39 8.16
CA VAL A 74 -7.88 -15.07 8.55
C VAL A 74 -7.72 -15.11 10.07
N ILE A 75 -7.96 -13.99 10.76
CA ILE A 75 -7.84 -13.89 12.22
C ILE A 75 -8.83 -14.82 12.91
N VAL A 76 -10.08 -14.88 12.43
CA VAL A 76 -11.09 -15.77 13.02
C VAL A 76 -10.70 -17.25 12.90
N ILE A 77 -10.18 -17.66 11.74
CA ILE A 77 -9.69 -19.02 11.54
C ILE A 77 -8.55 -19.34 12.51
N LEU A 78 -7.53 -18.48 12.58
CA LEU A 78 -6.41 -18.68 13.50
C LEU A 78 -6.84 -18.71 14.96
N ALA A 79 -7.75 -17.81 15.36
CA ALA A 79 -8.29 -17.77 16.71
C ALA A 79 -9.02 -19.08 17.07
N SER A 80 -9.80 -19.64 16.15
CA SER A 80 -10.52 -20.90 16.38
C SER A 80 -9.59 -22.09 16.63
N ILE A 81 -8.51 -22.21 15.85
CA ILE A 81 -7.49 -23.24 16.02
C ILE A 81 -6.77 -23.07 17.36
N TRP A 82 -6.45 -21.82 17.71
CA TRP A 82 -5.79 -21.50 18.97
C TRP A 82 -6.67 -21.83 20.18
N CYS A 83 -7.95 -21.46 20.14
CA CYS A 83 -8.93 -21.81 21.17
C CYS A 83 -9.08 -23.32 21.32
N ALA A 84 -9.21 -24.06 20.22
CA ALA A 84 -9.28 -25.53 20.28
C ALA A 84 -8.03 -26.13 20.92
N SER A 85 -6.84 -25.68 20.51
CA SER A 85 -5.56 -26.14 21.08
C SER A 85 -5.43 -25.81 22.57
N PHE A 86 -5.94 -24.65 22.99
CA PHE A 86 -5.94 -24.24 24.39
C PHE A 86 -6.83 -25.14 25.23
N ILE A 87 -8.03 -25.46 24.75
CA ILE A 87 -8.97 -26.39 25.41
C ILE A 87 -8.34 -27.79 25.54
N TYR A 88 -7.76 -28.33 24.46
CA TYR A 88 -7.09 -29.65 24.50
C TYR A 88 -5.97 -29.69 25.54
N LYS A 89 -5.14 -28.64 25.60
CA LYS A 89 -4.07 -28.53 26.60
C LYS A 89 -4.60 -28.39 28.02
N PHE A 90 -5.70 -27.66 28.21
CA PHE A 90 -6.31 -27.46 29.53
C PHE A 90 -6.89 -28.76 30.07
N ILE A 91 -7.63 -29.51 29.24
CA ILE A 91 -8.20 -30.82 29.60
C ILE A 91 -7.08 -31.83 29.90
N GLY A 92 -6.05 -31.90 29.05
CA GLY A 92 -4.91 -32.78 29.28
C GLY A 92 -4.18 -32.49 30.60
N LYS A 93 -4.08 -31.21 30.98
CA LYS A 93 -3.46 -30.80 32.24
C LYS A 93 -4.29 -31.16 33.48
N ILE A 94 -5.62 -31.10 33.39
CA ILE A 94 -6.51 -31.52 34.50
C ILE A 94 -6.42 -33.04 34.69
N ASN A 95 -6.49 -33.80 33.61
CA ASN A 95 -6.46 -35.26 33.69
C ASN A 95 -5.14 -35.80 34.25
N SER A 96 -4.01 -35.14 33.95
CA SER A 96 -2.71 -35.52 34.54
C SER A 96 -2.55 -35.15 36.02
N HIS A 97 -3.40 -34.26 36.56
CA HIS A 97 -3.34 -33.87 37.96
C HIS A 97 -4.06 -34.88 38.88
N ASP A 98 -5.13 -35.50 38.38
CA ASP A 98 -5.89 -36.52 39.11
C ASP A 98 -5.15 -37.88 39.22
N ASP A 99 -4.15 -38.13 38.38
CA ASP A 99 -3.33 -39.35 38.40
C ASP A 99 -2.15 -39.28 39.42
N GLU A 100 -1.90 -38.12 40.03
CA GLU A 100 -0.80 -37.89 41.00
C GLU A 100 -1.25 -37.89 42.48
N ASP A 101 -2.55 -38.06 42.78
CA ASP A 101 -3.11 -38.15 44.15
C ASP A 101 -3.51 -39.58 44.57
#